data_AF-A0A9E5Y6T7-F1
#
_entry.id   AF-A0A9E5Y6T7-F1
#
_cell.length_a   1.000
_cell.length_b   1.000
_cell.length_c   1.000
_cell.angle_alpha   90.00
_cell.angle_beta   90.00
_cell.angle_gamma   90.00
#
_symmetry.space_group_name_H-M   'P 1'
#
loop_
_entity.id
_entity.type
_entity.pdbx_description
1 polymer ?
#
loop_
_entity_poly.entity_id
_entity_poly.type
_entity_poly.pdbx_seq_one_letter_code
_entity_poly.pdbx_strand_id
1 'polypeptide(L)'
;MDIMKRALLLVLAFILGISCIVSAQDGLSSKKAVEKPTIAIPDLKVESIFNSWGYFSSDTTTINTEIVLDDPNFYLIPLNVYCDIYLNDIKMVRGLGENLEITKK
;
A
#
# COMPACT_ATOMS: atom_id res chain seq x y z
N MET A 1 -71.55 4.16 31.74
CA MET A 1 -70.38 3.76 30.91
C MET A 1 -69.14 4.14 31.69
N ASP A 2 -68.69 3.22 32.53
CA ASP A 2 -67.79 3.49 33.66
C ASP A 2 -66.40 3.96 33.26
N ILE A 3 -65.89 4.92 34.03
CA ILE A 3 -64.52 5.46 33.99
C ILE A 3 -63.48 4.32 33.93
N MET A 4 -63.77 3.21 34.59
CA MET A 4 -62.94 2.00 34.61
C MET A 4 -62.73 1.37 33.22
N LYS A 5 -63.75 1.40 32.34
CA LYS A 5 -63.64 0.87 30.97
C LYS A 5 -62.78 1.77 30.08
N ARG A 6 -62.84 3.09 30.29
CA ARG A 6 -62.02 4.07 29.56
C ARG A 6 -60.54 3.97 29.97
N ALA A 7 -60.28 3.78 31.27
CA ALA A 7 -58.93 3.57 31.78
C ALA A 7 -58.30 2.28 31.23
N LEU A 8 -59.07 1.17 31.21
CA LEU A 8 -58.59 -0.11 30.68
C LEU A 8 -58.26 -0.05 29.18
N LEU A 9 -59.09 0.65 28.38
CA LEU A 9 -58.86 0.87 26.95
C LEU A 9 -57.58 1.67 26.68
N LEU A 10 -57.30 2.70 27.48
CA LEU A 10 -56.09 3.51 27.34
C LEU A 10 -54.82 2.73 27.67
N VAL A 11 -54.85 1.86 28.69
CA VAL A 11 -53.71 1.01 29.05
C VAL A 11 -53.43 -0.02 27.95
N LEU A 12 -54.47 -0.64 27.38
CA LEU A 12 -54.32 -1.59 26.27
C LEU A 12 -53.75 -0.92 25.00
N ALA A 13 -54.19 0.30 24.68
CA ALA A 13 -53.65 1.06 23.55
C ALA A 13 -52.16 1.42 23.74
N PHE A 14 -51.74 1.71 24.98
CA PHE A 14 -50.35 2.04 25.29
C PHE A 14 -49.42 0.82 25.14
N ILE A 15 -49.86 -0.36 25.58
CA ILE A 15 -49.07 -1.60 25.47
C ILE A 15 -48.89 -2.04 24.01
N LEU A 16 -49.95 -1.91 23.20
CA LEU A 16 -49.88 -2.23 21.76
C LEU A 16 -49.00 -1.24 20.98
N GLY A 17 -49.03 0.05 21.34
CA GLY A 17 -48.22 1.09 20.69
C GLY A 17 -46.70 0.91 20.88
N ILE A 18 -46.28 0.42 22.06
CA ILE A 18 -44.85 0.21 22.37
C ILE A 18 -44.29 -1.00 21.59
N SER A 19 -45.10 -2.04 21.35
CA SER A 19 -44.64 -3.25 20.64
C SER A 19 -44.29 -2.99 19.16
N CYS A 20 -44.88 -1.97 18.52
CA CYS A 20 -44.57 -1.63 17.14
C CYS A 20 -43.23 -0.90 16.96
N ILE A 21 -42.69 -0.25 18.00
CA ILE A 21 -41.47 0.56 17.88
C ILE A 21 -40.21 -0.31 18.00
N VAL A 22 -40.28 -1.42 18.73
CA VAL A 22 -39.12 -2.32 18.94
C VAL A 22 -38.80 -3.18 17.72
N SER A 23 -39.70 -3.30 16.74
CA SER A 23 -39.55 -4.24 15.60
C SER A 23 -38.95 -3.62 14.33
N ALA A 24 -38.47 -2.37 14.35
CA ALA A 24 -37.97 -1.67 13.16
C ALA A 24 -36.50 -1.21 13.28
N GLN A 25 -35.70 -1.87 14.12
CA GLN A 25 -34.24 -1.72 14.14
C GLN A 25 -33.57 -3.06 13.81
N ASP A 26 -34.00 -3.71 12.73
CA ASP A 26 -33.09 -4.58 11.99
C ASP A 26 -32.03 -3.67 11.37
N GLY A 27 -30.91 -3.60 12.06
CA GLY A 27 -29.74 -2.86 11.65
C GLY A 27 -29.40 -3.21 10.22
N LEU A 28 -29.44 -2.19 9.36
CA LEU A 28 -28.78 -2.18 8.07
C LEU A 28 -27.26 -2.28 8.34
N SER A 29 -26.80 -3.49 8.65
CA SER A 29 -25.39 -3.84 8.68
C SER A 29 -24.94 -3.88 7.23
N SER A 30 -24.65 -2.68 6.71
CA SER A 30 -23.86 -2.53 5.50
C SER A 30 -22.53 -3.23 5.75
N LYS A 31 -22.42 -4.49 5.29
CA LYS A 31 -21.15 -5.17 5.13
C LYS A 31 -20.37 -4.39 4.08
N LYS A 32 -19.72 -3.30 4.50
CA LYS A 32 -18.71 -2.61 3.72
C LYS A 32 -17.63 -3.65 3.46
N ALA A 33 -17.56 -4.15 2.23
CA ALA A 33 -16.50 -5.05 1.80
C ALA A 33 -15.17 -4.34 2.12
N VAL A 34 -14.38 -4.95 3.00
CA VAL A 34 -13.02 -4.49 3.25
C VAL A 34 -12.26 -4.82 1.98
N GLU A 35 -12.11 -3.82 1.10
CA GLU A 35 -11.23 -3.92 -0.04
C GLU A 35 -9.83 -4.25 0.48
N LYS A 36 -9.35 -5.45 0.14
CA LYS A 36 -7.99 -5.86 0.47
C LYS A 36 -7.05 -4.86 -0.23
N PRO A 37 -6.13 -4.20 0.48
CA PRO A 37 -5.22 -3.25 -0.15
C PRO A 37 -4.45 -4.01 -1.23
N THR A 38 -4.74 -3.68 -2.49
CA THR A 38 -4.02 -4.19 -3.64
C THR A 38 -2.80 -3.31 -3.78
N ILE A 39 -1.65 -3.80 -3.31
CA ILE A 39 -0.38 -3.14 -3.58
C ILE A 39 -0.10 -3.34 -5.07
N ALA A 40 -0.30 -2.28 -5.86
CA ALA A 40 0.18 -2.25 -7.22
C ALA A 40 1.72 -2.23 -7.16
N ILE A 41 2.36 -3.32 -7.57
CA ILE A 41 3.80 -3.32 -7.80
C ILE A 41 4.00 -2.57 -9.12
N PRO A 42 4.69 -1.42 -9.13
CA PRO A 42 4.95 -0.71 -10.36
C PRO A 42 5.77 -1.61 -11.32
N ASP A 43 5.36 -1.63 -12.59
CA ASP A 43 6.07 -2.34 -13.67
C ASP A 43 7.34 -1.55 -14.06
N LEU A 44 8.32 -1.53 -13.16
CA LEU A 44 9.59 -0.86 -13.33
C LEU A 44 10.52 -1.72 -14.21
N LYS A 45 10.96 -1.18 -15.35
CA LYS A 45 11.83 -1.91 -16.28
C LYS A 45 13.20 -1.27 -16.37
N VAL A 46 14.24 -2.09 -16.43
CA VAL A 46 15.59 -1.63 -16.75
C VAL A 46 15.69 -1.48 -18.26
N GLU A 47 15.84 -0.25 -18.74
CA GLU A 47 16.05 0.01 -20.16
C GLU A 47 17.51 -0.21 -20.56
N SER A 48 18.43 0.28 -19.74
CA SER A 48 19.86 0.18 -20.01
C SER A 48 20.71 0.33 -18.76
N ILE A 49 21.92 -0.23 -18.84
CA ILE A 49 22.96 -0.13 -17.81
C ILE A 49 24.24 0.30 -18.54
N PHE A 50 24.82 1.41 -18.14
CA PHE A 50 26.09 1.90 -18.64
C PHE A 50 27.13 1.89 -17.54
N ASN A 51 28.35 1.50 -17.88
CA ASN A 51 29.47 1.51 -16.96
C ASN A 51 30.61 2.33 -17.55
N SER A 52 31.27 3.09 -16.70
CA SER A 52 32.45 3.87 -17.08
C SER A 52 33.47 3.83 -15.95
N TRP A 53 34.74 4.05 -16.32
CA TRP A 53 35.80 4.17 -15.33
C TRP A 53 35.66 5.49 -14.59
N GLY A 54 35.59 5.40 -13.27
CA GLY A 54 35.71 6.55 -12.38
C GLY A 54 37.16 6.80 -12.00
N TYR A 55 37.35 7.38 -10.82
CA TYR A 55 38.66 7.55 -10.22
C TYR A 55 39.35 6.20 -9.99
N PHE A 56 40.64 6.11 -10.30
CA PHE A 56 41.46 4.93 -9.98
C PHE A 56 42.81 5.37 -9.40
N SER A 57 43.29 4.61 -8.42
CA SER A 57 44.58 4.75 -7.74
C SER A 57 45.22 3.36 -7.56
N SER A 58 46.34 3.29 -6.84
CA SER A 58 46.95 2.00 -6.47
C SER A 58 46.04 1.16 -5.56
N ASP A 59 45.16 1.82 -4.79
CA ASP A 59 44.43 1.19 -3.70
C ASP A 59 42.93 1.07 -4.00
N THR A 60 42.42 1.95 -4.88
CA THR A 60 40.99 2.07 -5.15
C THR A 60 40.73 2.11 -6.65
N THR A 61 39.74 1.35 -7.11
CA THR A 61 39.20 1.49 -8.46
C THR A 61 37.70 1.75 -8.36
N THR A 62 37.25 2.85 -8.95
CA THR A 62 35.83 3.20 -9.01
C THR A 62 35.27 2.86 -10.39
N ILE A 63 34.11 2.20 -10.40
CA ILE A 63 33.29 2.01 -11.59
C ILE A 63 32.03 2.84 -11.38
N ASN A 64 31.76 3.76 -12.30
CA ASN A 64 30.53 4.54 -12.30
C ASN A 64 29.49 3.78 -13.12
N THR A 65 28.35 3.47 -12.48
CA THR A 65 27.23 2.76 -13.12
C THR A 65 26.02 3.68 -13.24
N GLU A 66 25.54 3.88 -14.46
CA GLU A 66 24.28 4.57 -14.75
C GLU A 66 23.23 3.53 -15.13
N ILE A 67 22.06 3.58 -14.48
CA ILE A 67 20.94 2.68 -14.75
C ILE A 67 19.76 3.53 -15.19
N VAL A 68 19.29 3.30 -16.41
CA VAL A 68 18.08 3.94 -16.94
C VAL A 68 16.90 3.01 -16.69
N LEU A 69 15.89 3.54 -16.01
CA LEU A 69 14.67 2.82 -15.65
C LEU A 69 13.47 3.46 -16.36
N ASP A 70 12.62 2.63 -16.94
CA ASP A 70 11.28 3.01 -17.39
C ASP A 70 10.30 2.78 -16.22
N ASP A 71 9.80 3.87 -15.64
CA ASP A 71 8.73 3.84 -14.65
C ASP A 71 7.43 4.39 -15.26
N PRO A 72 6.50 3.51 -15.69
CA PRO A 72 5.24 3.93 -16.29
C PRO A 72 4.32 4.67 -15.30
N ASN A 73 4.58 4.55 -14.00
CA ASN A 73 3.73 5.15 -12.97
C ASN A 73 4.22 6.53 -12.53
N PHE A 74 5.37 7.01 -13.03
CA PHE A 74 5.98 8.30 -12.68
C PHE A 74 6.15 8.56 -11.16
N TYR A 75 6.12 7.51 -10.34
CA TYR A 75 6.24 7.59 -8.89
C TYR A 75 7.62 7.07 -8.50
N LEU A 76 8.47 7.96 -8.01
CA LEU A 76 9.77 7.58 -7.46
C LEU A 76 9.58 6.75 -6.17
N ILE A 77 9.56 5.43 -6.34
CA ILE A 77 9.65 4.45 -5.27
C ILE A 77 11.08 4.42 -4.71
N PRO A 78 11.25 4.14 -3.40
CA PRO A 78 12.57 3.88 -2.84
C PRO A 78 13.25 2.71 -3.58
N LEU A 79 14.41 2.97 -4.18
CA LEU A 79 15.19 1.97 -4.91
C LEU A 79 16.37 1.48 -4.05
N ASN A 80 16.59 0.16 -4.07
CA ASN A 80 17.79 -0.46 -3.53
C ASN A 80 18.53 -1.12 -4.68
N VAL A 81 19.79 -0.73 -4.91
CA VAL A 81 20.63 -1.32 -5.95
C VAL A 81 21.69 -2.17 -5.27
N TYR A 82 21.84 -3.42 -5.69
CA TYR A 82 22.91 -4.30 -5.22
C TYR A 82 23.89 -4.55 -6.35
N CYS A 83 25.19 -4.51 -6.04
CA CYS A 83 26.26 -4.79 -6.99
C CYS A 83 27.05 -6.00 -6.50
N ASP A 84 27.29 -6.94 -7.41
CA ASP A 84 28.20 -8.05 -7.23
C ASP A 84 29.31 -7.95 -8.31
N ILE A 85 30.57 -7.91 -7.89
CA ILE A 85 31.72 -7.84 -8.81
C ILE A 85 32.37 -9.21 -8.88
N TYR A 86 32.62 -9.68 -10.10
CA TYR A 86 33.26 -10.96 -10.38
C TYR A 86 34.53 -10.75 -11.19
N LEU A 87 35.56 -11.54 -10.90
CA LEU A 87 36.79 -11.63 -11.69
C LEU A 87 37.06 -13.12 -11.96
N ASN A 88 37.09 -13.51 -13.24
CA ASN A 88 37.23 -14.91 -13.65
C ASN A 88 36.23 -15.85 -12.93
N ASP A 89 34.95 -15.46 -12.93
CA ASP A 89 33.85 -16.17 -12.26
C ASP A 89 33.94 -16.27 -10.72
N ILE A 90 34.98 -15.68 -10.12
CA ILE A 90 35.11 -15.59 -8.66
C ILE A 90 34.50 -14.29 -8.20
N LYS A 91 33.58 -14.38 -7.24
CA LYS A 91 32.97 -13.21 -6.62
C LYS A 91 33.98 -12.49 -5.73
N MET A 92 34.30 -11.26 -6.10
CA MET A 92 35.26 -10.41 -5.39
C MET A 92 34.57 -9.57 -4.31
N VAL A 93 33.44 -8.94 -4.65
CA VAL A 93 32.75 -7.97 -3.80
C VAL A 93 31.24 -8.12 -3.93
N ARG A 94 30.52 -7.86 -2.83
CA ARG A 94 29.09 -7.53 -2.80
C ARG A 94 28.92 -6.20 -2.08
N GLY A 95 28.13 -5.30 -2.64
CA GLY A 95 27.81 -4.01 -2.02
C GLY A 95 26.36 -3.60 -2.25
N LEU A 96 25.81 -2.86 -1.29
CA LEU A 96 24.58 -2.08 -1.47
C LEU A 96 24.97 -0.71 -2.02
N GLY A 97 24.24 -0.22 -3.01
CA GLY A 97 24.37 1.14 -3.53
C GLY A 97 23.89 2.14 -2.49
N GLU A 98 24.83 2.81 -1.85
CA GLU A 98 24.57 3.91 -0.93
C GLU A 98 24.60 5.24 -1.70
N ASN A 99 23.79 6.22 -1.28
CA ASN A 99 23.72 7.56 -1.89
C ASN A 99 23.41 7.56 -3.40
N LEU A 100 22.39 6.78 -3.81
CA LEU A 100 21.93 6.75 -5.19
C LEU A 100 21.43 8.14 -5.63
N GLU A 101 22.05 8.70 -6.65
CA GLU A 101 21.60 9.93 -7.30
C GLU A 101 20.53 9.58 -8.34
N ILE A 102 19.28 9.96 -8.08
CA ILE A 102 18.16 9.72 -8.99
C ILE A 102 17.86 11.02 -9.74
N THR A 103 18.03 10.98 -11.06
CA THR A 103 17.71 12.12 -11.94
C THR A 103 16.55 11.77 -12.87
N LYS A 104 15.70 12.75 -13.14
CA LYS A 104 14.65 12.63 -14.15
C LYS A 104 15.20 13.17 -15.47
N LYS A 105 15.17 12.35 -16.52
CA LYS A 105 15.61 12.72 -17.86
C LYS A 105 14.50 13.41 -18.66
#